data_AF-A0A0F2LMS2-F1
#
_entry.id   AF-A0A0F2LMS2-F1
#
_cell.length_a   1.000
_cell.length_b   1.000
_cell.length_c   1.000
_cell.angle_alpha   90.00
_cell.angle_beta   90.00
_cell.angle_gamma   90.00
#
_symmetry.space_group_name_H-M   'P 1'
#
loop_
_entity.id
_entity.type
_entity.pdbx_description
1 polymer ?
#
loop_
_entity_poly.entity_id
_entity_poly.type
_entity_poly.pdbx_seq_one_letter_code
_entity_poly.pdbx_strand_id
1 'polypeptide(L)'
;MNYRVVAVAVVIIVMFAVVGVYDFYKLHSSTTSTKAIRIVSLSPSDTQVLVSLGLGKDIVGLDYYSYSLLQELNETSYLPKNVTVFPQIYPVNVSGVVALSPTAVIGEEGLLGSYVQKMEEAGLNVITTNADFVSNFYQIENVI
;
A
#
# COMPACT_ATOMS: atom_id res chain seq x y z
N MET A 1 0.11 -59.62 -23.96
CA MET A 1 0.38 -58.65 -22.87
C MET A 1 -0.69 -58.83 -21.81
N ASN A 2 -0.31 -59.05 -20.55
CA ASN A 2 -1.26 -59.47 -19.51
C ASN A 2 -2.05 -58.25 -19.01
N TYR A 3 -3.38 -58.25 -19.15
CA TYR A 3 -4.24 -57.12 -18.78
C TYR A 3 -4.06 -56.67 -17.31
N ARG A 4 -3.70 -57.61 -16.42
CA ARG A 4 -3.33 -57.33 -15.03
C ARG A 4 -2.08 -56.46 -14.90
N VAL A 5 -1.07 -56.69 -15.74
CA VAL A 5 0.18 -55.91 -15.75
C VAL A 5 -0.08 -54.49 -16.27
N VAL A 6 -0.94 -54.36 -17.29
CA VAL A 6 -1.35 -53.06 -17.83
C VAL A 6 -2.14 -52.25 -16.80
N ALA A 7 -3.08 -52.89 -16.09
CA ALA A 7 -3.87 -52.23 -15.05
C ALA A 7 -2.98 -51.69 -13.90
N VAL A 8 -2.01 -52.48 -13.44
CA VAL A 8 -1.06 -52.06 -12.39
C VAL A 8 -0.19 -50.89 -12.86
N ALA A 9 0.30 -50.92 -14.10
CA ALA A 9 1.10 -49.83 -14.66
C ALA A 9 0.33 -48.50 -14.72
N VAL A 10 -0.95 -48.55 -15.13
CA VAL A 10 -1.81 -47.35 -15.18
C VAL A 10 -2.04 -46.76 -13.79
N VAL A 11 -2.30 -47.58 -12.78
CA VAL A 11 -2.51 -47.10 -11.39
C VAL A 11 -1.26 -46.38 -10.87
N ILE A 12 -0.07 -46.94 -11.13
CA ILE A 12 1.19 -46.36 -10.69
C ILE A 12 1.41 -44.99 -11.35
N ILE A 13 1.17 -44.88 -12.67
CA ILE A 13 1.33 -43.62 -13.41
C ILE A 13 0.37 -42.55 -12.86
N VAL A 14 -0.89 -42.89 -12.60
CA VAL A 14 -1.87 -41.97 -12.03
C VAL A 14 -1.44 -41.50 -10.65
N MET A 15 -0.89 -42.41 -9.81
CA MET A 15 -0.43 -42.04 -8.47
C MET A 15 0.73 -41.04 -8.52
N PHE A 16 1.72 -41.28 -9.39
CA PHE A 16 2.83 -40.34 -9.59
C PHE A 16 2.36 -39.00 -10.16
N ALA A 17 1.39 -39.00 -11.07
CA ALA A 17 0.81 -37.76 -11.61
C ALA A 17 0.10 -36.96 -10.51
N VAL A 18 -0.68 -37.61 -9.65
CA VAL A 18 -1.37 -36.94 -8.54
C VAL A 18 -0.38 -36.35 -7.54
N VAL A 19 0.68 -37.08 -7.18
CA VAL A 19 1.73 -36.59 -6.27
C VAL A 19 2.49 -35.42 -6.91
N GLY A 20 2.89 -35.54 -8.18
CA GLY A 20 3.59 -34.46 -8.90
C GLY A 20 2.74 -33.19 -9.02
N VAL A 21 1.43 -33.33 -9.26
CA VAL A 21 0.49 -32.21 -9.27
C VAL A 21 0.36 -31.59 -7.88
N TYR A 22 0.23 -32.40 -6.83
CA TYR A 22 0.16 -31.91 -5.44
C TYR A 22 1.42 -31.14 -5.03
N ASP A 23 2.60 -31.69 -5.33
CA ASP A 23 3.88 -31.05 -5.02
C ASP A 23 4.08 -29.77 -5.84
N PHE A 24 3.65 -29.76 -7.11
CA PHE A 24 3.67 -28.57 -7.96
C PHE A 24 2.79 -27.45 -7.39
N TYR A 25 1.58 -27.76 -6.94
CA TYR A 25 0.69 -26.77 -6.30
C TYR A 25 1.22 -26.29 -4.95
N LYS A 26 1.80 -27.19 -4.14
CA LYS A 26 2.39 -26.82 -2.85
C LYS A 26 3.63 -25.94 -3.02
N LEU A 27 4.46 -26.20 -4.03
CA LEU A 27 5.67 -25.41 -4.33
C LEU A 27 5.32 -24.01 -4.85
N HIS A 28 4.24 -23.88 -5.62
CA HIS A 28 3.77 -22.58 -6.15
C HIS A 28 2.74 -21.88 -5.26
N SER A 29 2.36 -22.50 -4.15
CA SER A 29 1.66 -21.83 -3.07
C SER A 29 2.67 -20.99 -2.30
N SER A 30 3.18 -19.94 -2.94
CA SER A 30 3.92 -18.88 -2.27
C SER A 30 3.00 -18.29 -1.22
N THR A 31 3.20 -18.67 0.03
CA THR A 31 2.81 -17.82 1.16
C THR A 31 3.71 -16.60 1.09
N THR A 32 3.42 -15.70 0.14
CA THR A 32 3.86 -14.32 0.25
C THR A 32 3.34 -13.90 1.61
N SER A 33 4.23 -13.75 2.57
CA SER A 33 3.92 -13.02 3.80
C SER A 33 3.56 -11.62 3.31
N THR A 34 2.29 -11.41 2.94
CA THR A 34 1.78 -10.13 2.49
C THR A 34 1.88 -9.23 3.71
N LYS A 35 3.01 -8.53 3.82
CA LYS A 35 3.22 -7.51 4.83
C LYS A 35 1.97 -6.63 4.76
N ALA A 36 1.28 -6.49 5.90
CA ALA A 36 0.05 -5.72 5.96
C ALA A 36 0.29 -4.34 5.34
N ILE A 37 -0.60 -3.92 4.44
CA ILE A 37 -0.52 -2.62 3.78
C ILE A 37 -0.63 -1.55 4.88
N ARG A 38 0.31 -0.61 4.89
CA ARG A 38 0.39 0.50 5.84
C ARG A 38 0.80 1.75 5.09
N ILE A 39 -0.13 2.66 4.89
CA ILE A 39 0.05 3.82 4.03
C ILE A 39 0.22 5.07 4.88
N VAL A 40 1.23 5.86 4.60
CA VAL A 40 1.26 7.26 5.02
C VAL A 40 0.89 8.12 3.81
N SER A 41 -0.16 8.94 3.90
CA SER A 41 -0.59 9.81 2.80
C SER A 41 -0.33 11.27 3.15
N LEU A 42 0.48 11.95 2.35
CA LEU A 42 0.97 13.31 2.57
C LEU A 42 0.49 14.28 1.47
N SER A 43 -0.65 13.98 0.85
CA SER A 43 -1.29 14.86 -0.12
C SER A 43 -2.82 14.77 0.00
N PRO A 44 -3.54 15.89 -0.06
CA PRO A 44 -5.01 15.92 0.04
C PRO A 44 -5.72 15.11 -1.03
N SER A 45 -5.34 15.29 -2.30
CA SER A 45 -5.96 14.59 -3.43
C SER A 45 -5.71 13.09 -3.33
N ASP A 46 -4.47 12.68 -3.03
CA ASP A 46 -4.13 11.26 -2.84
C ASP A 46 -4.88 10.65 -1.67
N THR A 47 -5.04 11.37 -0.56
CA THR A 47 -5.80 10.89 0.60
C THR A 47 -7.24 10.59 0.21
N GLN A 48 -7.90 11.50 -0.51
CA GLN A 48 -9.28 11.31 -0.97
C GLN A 48 -9.41 10.16 -1.98
N VAL A 49 -8.44 10.02 -2.89
CA VAL A 49 -8.39 8.88 -3.84
C VAL A 49 -8.25 7.56 -3.08
N LEU A 50 -7.35 7.48 -2.10
CA LEU A 50 -7.17 6.29 -1.27
C LEU A 50 -8.44 5.91 -0.50
N VAL A 51 -9.11 6.90 0.10
CA VAL A 51 -10.40 6.69 0.77
C VAL A 51 -11.45 6.18 -0.22
N SER A 52 -11.57 6.80 -1.39
CA SER A 52 -12.52 6.43 -2.45
C SER A 52 -12.29 5.01 -2.99
N LEU A 53 -11.03 4.56 -3.01
CA LEU A 53 -10.64 3.20 -3.42
C LEU A 53 -10.83 2.15 -2.30
N GLY A 54 -11.33 2.54 -1.12
CA GLY A 54 -11.52 1.65 0.03
C GLY A 54 -10.22 1.32 0.78
N LEU A 55 -9.15 2.08 0.53
CA LEU A 55 -7.84 1.93 1.18
C LEU A 55 -7.68 2.81 2.42
N GLY A 56 -8.69 3.61 2.78
CA GLY A 56 -8.68 4.43 4.01
C GLY A 56 -8.32 3.63 5.26
N LYS A 57 -8.79 2.37 5.36
CA LYS A 57 -8.50 1.44 6.46
C LYS A 57 -7.02 1.08 6.62
N ASP A 58 -6.22 1.28 5.57
CA ASP A 58 -4.79 0.96 5.55
C ASP A 58 -3.92 2.21 5.80
N ILE A 59 -4.54 3.40 5.95
CA ILE A 59 -3.85 4.65 6.28
C ILE A 59 -3.45 4.65 7.76
N VAL A 60 -2.14 4.70 8.02
CA VAL A 60 -1.56 4.73 9.38
C VAL A 60 -1.09 6.13 9.78
N GLY A 61 -0.92 7.03 8.80
CA GLY A 61 -0.69 8.44 9.08
C GLY A 61 -1.03 9.35 7.90
N LEU A 62 -1.41 10.59 8.21
CA LEU A 62 -1.72 11.62 7.24
C LEU A 62 -1.48 13.03 7.80
N ASP A 63 -1.36 14.01 6.92
CA ASP A 63 -1.25 15.41 7.33
C ASP A 63 -2.58 15.98 7.85
N TYR A 64 -2.49 17.02 8.69
CA TYR A 64 -3.66 17.65 9.30
C TYR A 64 -4.63 18.24 8.29
N TYR A 65 -4.16 18.79 7.18
CA TYR A 65 -5.03 19.42 6.18
C TYR A 65 -5.87 18.35 5.47
N SER A 66 -5.25 17.25 5.02
CA SER A 66 -5.97 16.09 4.48
C SER A 66 -6.99 15.51 5.47
N TYR A 67 -6.62 15.40 6.76
CA TYR A 67 -7.55 14.94 7.80
C TYR A 67 -8.73 15.89 8.01
N SER A 68 -8.49 17.21 7.95
CA SER A 68 -9.53 18.24 8.10
C SER A 68 -10.53 18.19 6.94
N LEU A 69 -10.06 18.00 5.70
CA LEU A 69 -10.96 17.82 4.54
C LEU A 69 -11.84 16.59 4.70
N LEU A 70 -11.30 15.47 5.19
CA LEU A 70 -12.11 14.29 5.50
C LEU A 70 -13.13 14.54 6.62
N GLN A 71 -12.84 15.44 7.58
CA GLN A 71 -13.84 15.84 8.58
C GLN A 71 -14.98 16.63 7.97
N GLU A 72 -14.67 17.60 7.11
CA GLU A 72 -15.66 18.43 6.42
C GLU A 72 -16.59 17.57 5.54
N LEU A 73 -16.05 16.51 4.93
CA LEU A 73 -16.80 15.55 4.13
C LEU A 73 -17.47 14.42 4.95
N ASN A 74 -17.29 14.38 6.27
CA ASN A 74 -17.75 13.30 7.15
C ASN A 74 -17.22 11.90 6.77
N GLU A 75 -15.99 11.85 6.27
CA GLU A 75 -15.30 10.65 5.75
C GLU A 75 -14.23 10.10 6.70
N THR A 76 -14.03 10.71 7.87
CA THR A 76 -13.07 10.20 8.87
C THR A 76 -13.38 8.78 9.37
N SER A 77 -14.63 8.32 9.21
CA SER A 77 -15.03 6.95 9.54
C SER A 77 -14.32 5.87 8.70
N TYR A 78 -13.76 6.24 7.55
CA TYR A 78 -12.97 5.35 6.69
C TYR A 78 -11.52 5.17 7.16
N LEU A 79 -11.07 5.97 8.14
CA LEU A 79 -9.73 5.86 8.72
C LEU A 79 -9.73 4.95 9.96
N PRO A 80 -8.59 4.32 10.29
CA PRO A 80 -8.41 3.65 11.57
C PRO A 80 -8.53 4.62 12.75
N LYS A 81 -9.13 4.17 13.86
CA LYS A 81 -9.27 4.98 15.08
C LYS A 81 -7.94 5.46 15.69
N ASN A 82 -6.84 4.77 15.38
CA ASN A 82 -5.49 5.06 15.87
C ASN A 82 -4.58 5.67 14.80
N VAL A 83 -5.15 6.26 13.74
CA VAL A 83 -4.39 6.94 12.70
C VAL A 83 -3.58 8.10 13.30
N THR A 84 -2.33 8.25 12.87
CA THR A 84 -1.50 9.40 13.27
C THR A 84 -1.78 10.60 12.37
N VAL A 85 -2.35 11.65 12.95
CA VAL A 85 -2.51 12.93 12.25
C VAL A 85 -1.32 13.81 12.59
N PHE A 86 -0.51 14.15 11.59
CA PHE A 86 0.63 15.03 11.76
C PHE A 86 0.14 16.49 11.82
N PRO A 87 0.22 17.18 12.99
CA PRO A 87 -0.32 18.54 13.14
C PRO A 87 0.42 19.55 12.25
N GLN A 88 1.69 19.28 11.99
CA GLN A 88 2.52 19.98 11.03
C GLN A 88 3.47 18.97 10.42
N ILE A 89 3.32 18.70 9.12
CA ILE A 89 4.22 17.80 8.38
C ILE A 89 5.09 18.55 7.37
N TYR A 90 5.00 19.87 7.26
CA TYR A 90 5.89 20.63 6.39
C TYR A 90 6.69 21.63 7.24
N PRO A 91 8.04 21.53 7.25
CA PRO A 91 8.89 20.53 6.56
C PRO A 91 8.66 19.06 7.02
N VAL A 92 8.89 18.08 6.13
CA VAL A 92 8.58 16.65 6.37
C VAL A 92 9.34 16.08 7.56
N ASN A 93 8.59 15.62 8.56
CA ASN A 93 9.10 14.87 9.72
C ASN A 93 9.41 13.41 9.35
N VAL A 94 10.56 13.19 8.69
CA VAL A 94 10.98 11.86 8.21
C VAL A 94 11.04 10.83 9.34
N SER A 95 11.58 11.19 10.51
CA SER A 95 11.67 10.25 11.64
C SER A 95 10.29 9.85 12.18
N GLY A 96 9.34 10.79 12.19
CA GLY A 96 7.95 10.53 12.51
C GLY A 96 7.30 9.55 11.52
N VAL A 97 7.56 9.70 10.22
CA VAL A 97 7.06 8.78 9.18
C VAL A 97 7.69 7.39 9.32
N VAL A 98 9.00 7.31 9.56
CA VAL A 98 9.72 6.04 9.80
C VAL A 98 9.15 5.30 11.02
N ALA A 99 8.84 6.01 12.10
CA ALA A 99 8.28 5.41 13.32
C ALA A 99 6.95 4.69 13.08
N LEU A 100 6.18 5.08 12.06
CA LEU A 100 4.93 4.41 11.68
C LEU A 100 5.14 3.08 10.93
N SER A 101 6.38 2.76 10.54
CA SER A 101 6.73 1.57 9.77
C SER A 101 5.81 1.33 8.55
N PRO A 102 5.64 2.32 7.65
CA PRO A 102 4.77 2.17 6.49
C PRO A 102 5.33 1.16 5.47
N THR A 103 4.46 0.64 4.61
CA THR A 103 4.83 -0.08 3.37
C THR A 103 4.93 0.84 2.17
N ALA A 104 4.25 1.99 2.22
CA ALA A 104 4.33 3.04 1.21
C ALA A 104 4.06 4.40 1.86
N VAL A 105 4.76 5.42 1.36
CA VAL A 105 4.44 6.82 1.60
C VAL A 105 4.00 7.42 0.28
N ILE A 106 2.78 7.95 0.23
CA ILE A 106 2.17 8.48 -0.98
C ILE A 106 2.03 9.99 -0.81
N GLY A 107 2.42 10.76 -1.81
CA GLY A 107 2.14 12.19 -1.85
C GLY A 107 2.48 12.80 -3.20
N GLU A 108 2.18 14.08 -3.35
CA GLU A 108 2.37 14.80 -4.62
C GLU A 108 3.83 15.24 -4.79
N GLU A 109 4.38 15.08 -5.99
CA GLU A 109 5.76 15.43 -6.35
C GLU A 109 6.07 16.90 -6.03
N GLY A 110 5.13 17.80 -6.30
CA GLY A 110 5.28 19.22 -5.99
C GLY A 110 5.37 19.52 -4.48
N LEU A 111 4.82 18.66 -3.63
CA LEU A 111 4.89 18.79 -2.16
C LEU A 111 6.11 18.05 -1.58
N LEU A 112 6.39 16.84 -2.07
CA LEU A 112 7.41 15.96 -1.53
C LEU A 112 8.78 16.13 -2.17
N GLY A 113 8.91 16.66 -3.38
CA GLY A 113 10.09 16.52 -4.25
C GLY A 113 11.44 16.76 -3.56
N SER A 114 11.58 17.84 -2.79
CA SER A 114 12.83 18.15 -2.05
C SER A 114 13.13 17.22 -0.85
N TYR A 115 12.15 16.43 -0.42
CA TYR A 115 12.21 15.48 0.69
C TYR A 115 12.25 14.01 0.23
N VAL A 116 11.89 13.68 -1.02
CA VAL A 116 11.85 12.30 -1.54
C VAL A 116 13.16 11.58 -1.28
N GLN A 117 14.29 12.16 -1.71
CA GLN A 117 15.61 11.54 -1.53
C GLN A 117 15.90 11.24 -0.05
N LYS A 118 15.60 12.17 0.86
CA LYS A 118 15.83 11.98 2.31
C LYS A 118 14.95 10.88 2.90
N MET A 119 13.74 10.72 2.39
CA MET A 119 12.81 9.69 2.82
C MET A 119 13.24 8.32 2.32
N GLU A 120 13.67 8.22 1.07
CA GLU A 120 14.24 6.99 0.48
C GLU A 120 15.54 6.57 1.18
N GLU A 121 16.44 7.50 1.47
CA GLU A 121 17.66 7.26 2.27
C GLU A 121 17.34 6.76 3.69
N ALA A 122 16.18 7.14 4.24
CA ALA A 122 15.67 6.64 5.51
C ALA A 122 14.97 5.27 5.41
N GLY A 123 14.98 4.64 4.24
CA GLY A 123 14.40 3.32 3.98
C GLY A 123 12.89 3.32 3.73
N LEU A 124 12.30 4.48 3.43
CA LEU A 124 10.89 4.59 3.07
C LEU A 124 10.70 4.30 1.58
N ASN A 125 9.65 3.54 1.25
CA ASN A 125 9.17 3.39 -0.11
C ASN A 125 8.26 4.58 -0.44
N VAL A 126 8.76 5.56 -1.18
CA VAL A 126 8.02 6.79 -1.54
C VAL A 126 7.45 6.63 -2.94
N ILE A 127 6.16 6.95 -3.09
CA ILE A 127 5.45 6.95 -4.37
C ILE A 127 4.91 8.36 -4.56
N THR A 128 5.38 9.04 -5.61
CA THR A 128 4.89 10.36 -5.93
C THR A 128 3.84 10.35 -7.05
N THR A 129 2.78 11.11 -6.86
CA THR A 129 1.86 11.50 -7.93
C THR A 129 2.33 12.81 -8.55
N ASN A 130 1.90 13.08 -9.79
CA ASN A 130 2.17 14.34 -10.46
C ASN A 130 0.91 14.79 -11.21
N ALA A 131 -0.19 14.91 -10.47
CA ALA A 131 -1.50 15.17 -11.07
C ALA A 131 -1.70 16.67 -11.33
N ASP A 132 -1.25 17.52 -10.39
CA ASP A 132 -1.73 18.91 -10.31
C ASP A 132 -0.60 19.94 -10.42
N PHE A 133 0.69 19.53 -10.45
CA PHE A 133 1.89 20.39 -10.44
C PHE A 133 1.93 21.42 -9.29
N VAL A 134 1.12 21.20 -8.26
CA VAL A 134 0.96 22.11 -7.13
C VAL A 134 2.17 22.02 -6.20
N SER A 135 2.85 23.15 -6.00
CA SER A 135 4.07 23.23 -5.18
C SER A 135 3.81 23.47 -3.68
N ASN A 136 2.57 23.75 -3.28
CA ASN A 136 2.18 23.99 -1.89
C ASN A 136 0.65 23.94 -1.72
N PHE A 137 0.17 23.76 -0.48
CA PHE A 137 -1.26 23.65 -0.17
C PHE A 137 -2.12 24.83 -0.65
N TYR A 138 -1.59 26.06 -0.69
CA TYR A 138 -2.36 27.23 -1.16
C TYR A 138 -2.68 27.15 -2.65
N GLN A 139 -1.87 26.46 -3.45
CA GLN A 139 -2.16 26.28 -4.86
C GLN A 139 -3.24 25.21 -5.10
N ILE A 140 -3.50 24.32 -4.14
CA ILE A 140 -4.56 23.29 -4.27
C ILE A 140 -5.93 23.97 -4.33
N GLU A 141 -6.17 25.01 -3.54
CA GLU A 141 -7.43 25.75 -3.51
C GLU A 141 -7.71 26.56 -4.80
N ASN A 142 -6.69 26.83 -5.62
CA ASN A 142 -6.82 27.67 -6.81
C ASN A 142 -7.05 26.88 -8.11
N VAL A 143 -7.10 25.55 -8.05
CA VAL A 143 -7.30 24.65 -9.22
C VAL A 143 -8.68 23.97 -9.20
N ILE A 144 -9.50 24.24 -8.17
CA ILE A 144 -10.88 23.73 -8.03
C ILE A 144 -11.89 24.76 -8.57
#